data_AF-A0A2D8CG66-F1
#
_entry.id   AF-A0A2D8CG66-F1
#
_cell.length_a   1.000
_cell.length_b   1.000
_cell.length_c   1.000
_cell.angle_alpha   90.00
_cell.angle_beta   90.00
_cell.angle_gamma   90.00
#
_symmetry.space_group_name_H-M   'P 1'
#
loop_
_entity.id
_entity.type
_entity.pdbx_description
1 polymer ?
#
loop_
_entity_poly.entity_id
_entity_poly.type
_entity_poly.pdbx_seq_one_letter_code
_entity_poly.pdbx_strand_id
1 'polypeptide(L)'
;MDTKTKILNDRDKILFEKALKLYFYLRQQDVRKLNSQIRERFAYAGQVAYSLIITYISEGNLKLEYMDFLNEELKTMRGLDAEFLEPLMIKPHEIDEIEFNQEIALTVFDEDNDTNIRITYAPDEGIAKLTPIE
;
A
#
# COMPACT_ATOMS: atom_id res chain seq x y z
N MET A 1 0.47 -19.81 -8.56
CA MET A 1 1.22 -18.59 -8.93
C MET A 1 2.69 -18.83 -8.59
N ASP A 2 3.63 -18.53 -9.48
CA ASP A 2 5.06 -18.70 -9.18
C ASP A 2 5.61 -17.53 -8.36
N THR A 3 6.74 -17.76 -7.68
CA THR A 3 7.46 -16.68 -6.99
C THR A 3 7.96 -15.67 -8.02
N LYS A 4 7.61 -14.39 -7.84
CA LYS A 4 8.08 -13.29 -8.69
C LYS A 4 9.00 -12.38 -7.90
N THR A 5 10.09 -11.94 -8.51
CA THR A 5 11.06 -11.02 -7.90
C THR A 5 11.28 -9.83 -8.82
N LYS A 6 11.31 -8.63 -8.26
CA LYS A 6 11.54 -7.38 -8.97
C LYS A 6 12.61 -6.55 -8.29
N ILE A 7 13.57 -6.07 -9.08
CA ILE A 7 14.60 -5.11 -8.65
C ILE A 7 14.11 -3.71 -9.03
N LEU A 8 14.08 -2.81 -8.06
CA LEU A 8 13.61 -1.43 -8.19
C LEU A 8 14.78 -0.52 -8.54
N ASN A 9 14.62 0.30 -9.57
CA ASN A 9 15.48 1.48 -9.73
C ASN A 9 15.04 2.59 -8.75
N ASP A 10 15.83 3.65 -8.59
CA ASP A 10 15.55 4.71 -7.61
C ASP A 10 14.15 5.34 -7.77
N ARG A 11 13.72 5.58 -9.01
CA ARG A 11 12.41 6.15 -9.31
C ARG A 11 11.30 5.19 -8.88
N ASP A 12 11.41 3.94 -9.30
CA ASP A 12 10.39 2.94 -9.02
C ASP A 12 10.37 2.57 -7.53
N LYS A 13 11.51 2.63 -6.85
CA LYS A 13 11.63 2.47 -5.39
C LYS A 13 10.77 3.48 -4.66
N ILE A 14 10.90 4.77 -4.97
CA ILE A 14 10.11 5.85 -4.35
C ILE A 14 8.61 5.61 -4.54
N LEU A 15 8.21 5.21 -5.74
CA LEU A 15 6.80 4.98 -6.08
C LEU A 15 6.23 3.73 -5.38
N PHE A 16 7.02 2.66 -5.36
CA PHE A 16 6.67 1.42 -4.70
C PHE A 16 6.55 1.60 -3.17
N GLU A 17 7.50 2.32 -2.56
CA GLU A 17 7.45 2.68 -1.16
C GLU A 17 6.22 3.53 -0.85
N LYS A 18 5.84 4.48 -1.72
CA LYS A 18 4.62 5.27 -1.53
C LYS A 18 3.37 4.39 -1.48
N ALA A 19 3.25 3.43 -2.39
CA ALA A 19 2.15 2.47 -2.40
C ALA A 19 2.14 1.62 -1.12
N LEU A 20 3.32 1.13 -0.69
CA LEU A 20 3.48 0.37 0.55
C LEU A 20 3.11 1.17 1.78
N LYS A 21 3.61 2.40 1.93
CA LYS A 21 3.31 3.28 3.08
C LYS A 21 1.82 3.52 3.21
N LEU A 22 1.15 3.83 2.09
CA LEU A 22 -0.30 3.99 2.07
C LEU A 22 -1.02 2.68 2.44
N TYR A 23 -0.62 1.56 1.85
CA TYR A 23 -1.21 0.26 2.17
C TYR A 23 -1.07 -0.10 3.66
N PHE A 24 0.12 0.10 4.22
CA PHE A 24 0.41 -0.07 5.64
C PHE A 24 -0.45 0.82 6.51
N TYR A 25 -0.47 2.11 6.20
CA TYR A 25 -1.29 3.10 6.88
C TYR A 25 -2.75 2.64 6.93
N LEU A 26 -3.33 2.24 5.80
CA LEU A 26 -4.74 1.83 5.73
C LEU A 26 -5.01 0.55 6.54
N ARG A 27 -4.08 -0.41 6.53
CA ARG A 27 -4.19 -1.70 7.24
C ARG A 27 -4.05 -1.58 8.76
N GLN A 28 -3.34 -0.58 9.26
CA GLN A 28 -3.12 -0.41 10.70
C GLN A 28 -4.30 0.25 11.42
N GLN A 29 -5.26 0.83 10.70
CA GLN A 29 -6.33 1.63 11.29
C GLN A 29 -7.49 0.72 11.74
N ASP A 30 -8.08 1.01 12.90
CA ASP A 30 -9.26 0.28 13.36
C ASP A 30 -10.49 0.76 12.60
N VAL A 31 -10.78 0.11 11.47
CA VAL A 31 -11.89 0.43 10.56
C VAL A 31 -13.25 0.51 11.24
N ARG A 32 -13.43 -0.14 12.40
CA ARG A 32 -14.69 -0.13 13.17
C ARG A 32 -14.96 1.22 13.81
N LYS A 33 -13.90 1.99 14.11
CA LYS A 33 -13.98 3.33 14.70
C LYS A 33 -14.13 4.44 13.66
N LEU A 34 -13.96 4.10 12.38
CA LEU A 34 -14.10 5.04 11.27
C LEU A 34 -15.56 5.19 10.90
N ASN A 35 -15.95 6.41 10.55
CA ASN A 35 -17.25 6.67 9.92
C ASN A 35 -17.33 5.96 8.54
N SER A 36 -18.55 5.83 8.02
CA SER A 36 -18.80 5.10 6.76
C SER A 36 -18.02 5.67 5.57
N GLN A 37 -17.97 7.01 5.45
CA GLN A 37 -17.30 7.69 4.35
C GLN A 37 -15.79 7.42 4.33
N ILE A 38 -15.13 7.50 5.47
CA ILE A 38 -13.70 7.20 5.61
C ILE A 38 -13.45 5.71 5.38
N ARG A 39 -14.33 4.85 5.90
CA ARG A 39 -14.20 3.39 5.77
C ARG A 39 -14.23 2.95 4.30
N GLU A 40 -15.18 3.47 3.52
CA GLU A 40 -15.27 3.18 2.08
C GLU A 40 -14.04 3.66 1.32
N ARG A 41 -13.59 4.90 1.59
CA ARG A 41 -12.36 5.44 1.03
C ARG A 41 -11.14 4.58 1.36
N PHE A 42 -11.02 4.15 2.61
CA PHE A 42 -9.89 3.33 3.05
C PHE A 42 -9.90 1.95 2.39
N ALA A 43 -11.07 1.33 2.27
CA ALA A 43 -11.20 0.05 1.57
C ALA A 43 -10.78 0.18 0.10
N TYR A 44 -11.29 1.20 -0.60
CA TYR A 44 -10.99 1.42 -2.01
C TYR A 44 -9.52 1.81 -2.24
N ALA A 45 -8.99 2.76 -1.47
CA ALA A 45 -7.58 3.14 -1.54
C ALA A 45 -6.65 1.96 -1.22
N GLY A 46 -7.07 1.09 -0.29
CA GLY A 46 -6.32 -0.11 0.08
C GLY A 46 -6.27 -1.13 -1.05
N GLN A 47 -7.38 -1.31 -1.77
CA GLN A 47 -7.44 -2.14 -2.98
C GLN A 47 -6.55 -1.57 -4.09
N VAL A 48 -6.62 -0.27 -4.36
CA VAL A 48 -5.79 0.34 -5.42
C VAL A 48 -4.30 0.28 -5.07
N ALA A 49 -3.92 0.54 -3.82
CA ALA A 49 -2.54 0.39 -3.36
C ALA A 49 -2.05 -1.07 -3.50
N TYR A 50 -2.89 -2.04 -3.13
CA TYR A 50 -2.61 -3.46 -3.34
C TYR A 50 -2.41 -3.80 -4.82
N SER A 51 -3.36 -3.42 -5.68
CA SER A 51 -3.28 -3.68 -7.12
C SER A 51 -2.01 -3.08 -7.72
N LEU A 52 -1.64 -1.85 -7.33
CA LEU A 52 -0.39 -1.23 -7.77
C LEU A 52 0.84 -2.04 -7.35
N ILE A 53 0.90 -2.50 -6.09
CA ILE A 53 2.01 -3.33 -5.59
C ILE A 53 2.11 -4.63 -6.37
N ILE A 54 0.98 -5.33 -6.57
CA ILE A 54 0.94 -6.61 -7.29
C ILE A 54 1.29 -6.44 -8.75
N THR A 55 0.65 -5.50 -9.45
CA THR A 55 0.92 -5.19 -10.86
C THR A 55 2.39 -4.82 -11.04
N TYR A 56 2.96 -4.03 -10.14
CA TYR A 56 4.34 -3.63 -10.24
C TYR A 56 5.30 -4.83 -10.13
N ILE A 57 5.13 -5.70 -9.13
CA ILE A 57 6.01 -6.87 -8.97
C ILE A 57 5.76 -7.89 -10.09
N SER A 58 4.51 -8.03 -10.54
CA SER A 58 4.11 -9.04 -11.52
C SER A 58 4.46 -8.70 -12.96
N GLU A 59 4.28 -7.44 -13.36
CA GLU A 59 4.40 -6.97 -14.74
C GLU A 59 5.61 -6.04 -14.92
N GLY A 60 6.14 -5.49 -13.82
CA GLY A 60 7.22 -4.52 -13.86
C GLY A 60 6.81 -3.14 -14.38
N ASN A 61 5.51 -2.88 -14.52
CA ASN A 61 4.98 -1.65 -15.06
C ASN A 61 4.24 -0.84 -13.99
N LEU A 62 4.63 0.42 -13.83
CA LEU A 62 3.90 1.40 -13.03
C LEU A 62 2.81 2.02 -13.90
N LYS A 63 1.55 1.75 -13.59
CA LYS A 63 0.45 2.51 -14.20
C LYS A 63 0.35 3.86 -13.50
N LEU A 64 0.72 4.92 -14.22
CA LEU A 64 0.67 6.31 -13.71
C LEU A 64 -0.72 6.68 -13.17
N GLU A 65 -1.77 6.15 -13.78
CA GLU A 65 -3.16 6.34 -13.36
C GLU A 65 -3.40 5.92 -11.89
N TYR A 66 -2.81 4.81 -11.44
CA TYR A 66 -2.90 4.39 -10.04
C TYR A 66 -2.12 5.33 -9.13
N MET A 67 -0.97 5.85 -9.57
CA MET A 67 -0.20 6.81 -8.78
C MET A 67 -0.96 8.13 -8.61
N ASP A 68 -1.57 8.63 -9.68
CA ASP A 68 -2.37 9.85 -9.65
C ASP A 68 -3.58 9.69 -8.72
N PHE A 69 -4.24 8.53 -8.79
CA PHE A 69 -5.31 8.18 -7.86
C PHE A 69 -4.83 8.18 -6.40
N LEU A 70 -3.72 7.49 -6.09
CA LEU A 70 -3.21 7.44 -4.72
C LEU A 70 -2.79 8.83 -4.21
N ASN A 71 -2.26 9.69 -5.08
CA ASN A 71 -1.92 11.07 -4.75
C ASN A 71 -3.15 11.91 -4.41
N GLU A 72 -4.20 11.82 -5.22
CA GLU A 72 -5.46 12.52 -4.97
C GLU A 72 -6.15 12.01 -3.70
N GLU A 73 -6.10 10.71 -3.41
CA GLU A 73 -6.64 10.18 -2.15
C GLU A 73 -5.84 10.66 -0.94
N LEU A 74 -4.51 10.66 -1.00
CA LEU A 74 -3.67 11.23 0.06
C LEU A 74 -3.97 12.70 0.30
N LYS A 75 -4.08 13.49 -0.77
CA LYS A 75 -4.42 14.92 -0.70
C LYS A 75 -5.81 15.12 -0.10
N THR A 76 -6.79 14.33 -0.54
CA THR A 76 -8.15 14.36 0.00
C THR A 76 -8.14 14.04 1.49
N MET A 77 -7.45 12.99 1.91
CA MET A 77 -7.37 12.59 3.32
C MET A 77 -6.71 13.67 4.19
N ARG A 78 -5.68 14.35 3.69
CA ARG A 78 -5.03 15.48 4.38
C ARG A 78 -5.93 16.71 4.52
N GLY A 79 -6.92 16.86 3.65
CA GLY A 79 -7.87 17.97 3.66
C GLY A 79 -9.16 17.69 4.45
N LEU A 80 -9.29 16.54 5.10
CA LEU A 80 -10.46 16.23 5.93
C LEU A 80 -10.48 17.03 7.22
N ASP A 81 -11.68 17.32 7.71
CA ASP A 81 -11.87 17.98 8.99
C ASP A 81 -11.31 17.16 10.15
N ALA A 82 -10.83 17.84 11.19
CA ALA A 82 -10.16 17.22 12.34
C ALA A 82 -11.01 16.14 13.01
N GLU A 83 -12.34 16.33 13.09
CA GLU A 83 -13.29 15.36 13.65
C GLU A 83 -13.24 13.99 12.95
N PHE A 84 -13.06 13.98 11.62
CA PHE A 84 -12.94 12.74 10.85
C PHE A 84 -11.60 12.06 11.06
N LEU A 85 -10.57 12.82 11.46
CA LEU A 85 -9.22 12.33 11.66
C LEU A 85 -8.99 11.89 13.11
N GLU A 86 -9.77 12.34 14.09
CA GLU A 86 -9.62 11.99 15.51
C GLU A 86 -9.46 10.48 15.76
N PRO A 87 -10.27 9.58 15.15
CA PRO A 87 -10.19 8.15 15.41
C PRO A 87 -8.92 7.47 14.86
N LEU A 88 -8.18 8.15 13.99
CA LEU A 88 -7.00 7.60 13.33
C LEU A 88 -5.79 7.59 14.26
N MET A 89 -5.10 6.45 14.35
CA MET A 89 -3.87 6.31 15.14
C MET A 89 -2.70 7.02 14.49
N ILE A 90 -2.55 6.84 13.16
CA ILE A 90 -1.63 7.60 12.31
C ILE A 90 -2.48 8.60 11.55
N LYS A 91 -2.06 9.86 11.45
CA LYS A 91 -2.73 10.89 10.66
C LYS A 91 -2.23 10.88 9.21
N PRO A 92 -3.04 11.35 8.23
CA PRO A 92 -2.65 11.34 6.81
C PRO A 92 -1.36 12.12 6.46
N HIS A 93 -0.95 13.09 7.28
CA HIS A 93 0.30 13.82 7.08
C HIS A 93 1.53 13.04 7.59
N GLU A 94 1.34 12.11 8.52
CA GLU A 94 2.40 11.28 9.10
C GLU A 94 2.74 10.06 8.21
N ILE A 95 1.96 9.81 7.15
CA ILE A 95 2.22 8.69 6.21
C ILE A 95 3.62 8.79 5.59
N ASP A 96 4.08 10.00 5.29
CA ASP A 96 5.40 10.20 4.67
C ASP A 96 6.55 9.88 5.65
N GLU A 97 6.27 9.96 6.96
CA GLU A 97 7.22 9.65 8.06
C GLU A 97 7.36 8.14 8.31
N ILE A 98 6.51 7.31 7.69
CA ILE A 98 6.68 5.85 7.75
C ILE A 98 7.98 5.50 7.03
N GLU A 99 8.97 5.02 7.76
CA GLU A 99 10.25 4.56 7.22
C GLU A 99 10.34 3.04 7.23
N PHE A 100 10.88 2.49 6.15
CA PHE A 100 11.13 1.08 5.99
C PHE A 100 12.62 0.83 6.17
N ASN A 101 13.04 0.61 7.41
CA ASN A 101 14.46 0.44 7.79
C ASN A 101 14.90 -1.02 7.81
N GLN A 102 13.99 -1.95 7.56
CA GLN A 102 14.25 -3.39 7.54
C GLN A 102 13.34 -4.06 6.51
N GLU A 103 13.65 -5.31 6.18
CA GLU A 103 12.79 -6.12 5.34
C GLU A 103 11.36 -6.18 5.92
N ILE A 104 10.39 -6.02 5.02
CA ILE A 104 8.99 -6.08 5.35
C ILE A 104 8.38 -7.31 4.71
N ALA A 105 7.53 -8.02 5.45
CA ALA A 105 6.71 -9.11 4.94
C ALA A 105 5.24 -8.86 5.25
N LEU A 106 4.41 -8.86 4.21
CA LEU A 106 2.96 -8.73 4.29
C LEU A 106 2.32 -10.00 3.74
N THR A 107 1.47 -10.64 4.54
CA THR A 107 0.60 -11.71 4.05
C THR A 107 -0.75 -11.11 3.68
N VAL A 108 -1.19 -11.36 2.46
CA VAL A 108 -2.46 -10.88 1.93
C VAL A 108 -3.16 -12.02 1.21
N PHE A 109 -4.48 -12.02 1.25
CA PHE A 109 -5.29 -12.95 0.49
C PHE A 109 -5.55 -12.34 -0.90
N ASP A 110 -5.14 -13.04 -1.93
CA ASP A 110 -5.34 -12.64 -3.32
C ASP A 110 -6.67 -13.22 -3.83
N GLU A 111 -7.71 -12.38 -3.83
CA GLU A 111 -9.06 -12.78 -4.22
C GLU A 111 -9.13 -13.24 -5.69
N ASP A 112 -8.28 -12.69 -6.57
CA ASP A 112 -8.25 -13.05 -8.00
C ASP A 112 -7.73 -14.48 -8.23
N ASN A 113 -6.84 -14.96 -7.35
CA ASN A 113 -6.20 -16.27 -7.46
C ASN A 113 -6.59 -17.25 -6.35
N ASP A 114 -7.53 -16.87 -5.48
CA ASP A 114 -8.01 -17.64 -4.32
C ASP A 114 -6.87 -18.23 -3.47
N THR A 115 -5.83 -17.43 -3.22
CA THR A 115 -4.60 -17.90 -2.59
C THR A 115 -3.98 -16.87 -1.65
N ASN A 116 -3.32 -17.34 -0.61
CA ASN A 116 -2.52 -16.44 0.23
C ASN A 116 -1.20 -16.15 -0.47
N ILE A 117 -0.80 -14.89 -0.46
CA ILE A 117 0.49 -14.46 -1.00
C ILE A 117 1.26 -13.65 0.05
N ARG A 118 2.58 -13.80 0.03
CA ARG A 118 3.53 -13.01 0.78
C ARG A 118 4.16 -11.98 -0.15
N ILE A 119 3.97 -10.70 0.19
CA ILE A 119 4.71 -9.59 -0.39
C ILE A 119 5.91 -9.33 0.52
N THR A 120 7.12 -9.46 0.00
CA THR A 120 8.35 -9.12 0.71
C THR A 120 9.01 -7.91 0.06
N TYR A 121 9.46 -6.95 0.86
CA TYR A 121 10.19 -5.79 0.38
C TYR A 121 11.46 -5.56 1.22
N ALA A 122 12.62 -5.60 0.56
CA ALA A 122 13.92 -5.31 1.13
C ALA A 122 14.37 -3.90 0.66
N PRO A 123 14.22 -2.87 1.49
CA PRO A 123 14.45 -1.47 1.10
C PRO A 123 15.89 -1.16 0.73
N ASP A 124 16.86 -1.72 1.46
CA ASP A 124 18.30 -1.51 1.24
C ASP A 124 18.78 -2.15 -0.07
N GLU A 125 18.20 -3.29 -0.42
CA GLU A 125 18.51 -4.02 -1.65
C GLU A 125 17.69 -3.52 -2.85
N GLY A 126 16.62 -2.77 -2.60
CA GLY A 126 15.65 -2.38 -3.63
C GLY A 126 14.96 -3.59 -4.26
N ILE A 127 14.68 -4.64 -3.48
CA ILE A 127 14.09 -5.88 -3.98
C ILE A 127 12.68 -6.07 -3.44
N ALA A 128 11.73 -6.33 -4.33
CA ALA A 128 10.36 -6.72 -4.00
C ALA A 128 10.05 -8.13 -4.50
N LYS A 129 9.33 -8.93 -3.71
CA LYS A 129 8.98 -10.32 -4.05
C LYS A 129 7.51 -10.61 -3.80
N LEU A 130 6.92 -11.44 -4.65
CA LEU A 130 5.64 -12.10 -4.44
C LEU A 130 5.87 -13.59 -4.34
N THR A 131 5.47 -14.19 -3.22
CA THR A 131 5.62 -15.63 -2.98
C THR A 131 4.25 -16.20 -2.61
N PRO A 132 3.71 -17.22 -3.32
CA PRO A 132 2.51 -17.91 -2.87
C PRO A 132 2.76 -18.57 -1.49
N ILE A 133 1.73 -18.64 -0.67
CA ILE A 133 1.75 -19.34 0.62
C ILE A 133 0.80 -20.53 0.48
N GLU A 134 1.36 -21.74 0.61
CA GLU A 134 0.60 -22.99 0.67
C GLU A 134 -0.14 -23.17 1.99
#